data_AF-A0A0B6ZEG3-F1
#
_entry.id   AF-A0A0B6ZEG3-F1
#
_cell.length_a   1.000
_cell.length_b   1.000
_cell.length_c   1.000
_cell.angle_alpha   90.00
_cell.angle_beta   90.00
_cell.angle_gamma   90.00
#
_symmetry.space_group_name_H-M   'P 1'
#
loop_
_entity.id
_entity.type
_entity.pdbx_description
1 polymer ?
#
loop_
_entity_poly.entity_id
_entity_poly.type
_entity_poly.pdbx_seq_one_letter_code
_entity_poly.pdbx_strand_id
1 'polypeptide(L)'
;GCSDNVNYGLWFSRSFVDAPETVSHQESRNVRSLMNLHNNEVGRKAVEALMSRRCRCHGVSGSCAVKTCWRGLPAFKDVGQYLKDSYERSVRLAGRSKRKLRRKEKSKSLIPISNDELVHLSKSPNYCGHNPKRGIL
;
A
#
# COMPACT_ATOMS: atom_id res chain seq x y z
N GLY A 1 14.14 18.72 -16.87
CA GLY A 1 13.77 17.33 -16.56
C GLY A 1 12.26 17.20 -16.59
N CYS A 2 11.73 15.99 -16.69
CA CYS A 2 10.29 15.72 -16.62
C CYS A 2 9.99 15.04 -15.28
N SER A 3 9.13 15.63 -14.46
CA SER A 3 8.71 15.00 -13.20
C SER A 3 7.58 14.02 -13.47
N ASP A 4 7.63 12.86 -12.83
CA ASP A 4 6.58 11.86 -12.97
C ASP A 4 5.25 12.36 -12.37
N ASN A 5 4.15 12.20 -13.10
CA ASN A 5 2.82 12.60 -12.65
C ASN A 5 2.21 11.54 -11.72
N VAL A 6 2.76 11.45 -10.50
CA VAL A 6 2.28 10.49 -9.49
C VAL A 6 0.81 10.70 -9.15
N ASN A 7 0.33 11.95 -9.13
CA ASN A 7 -1.04 12.29 -8.74
C ASN A 7 -2.06 11.64 -9.65
N TYR A 8 -1.81 11.64 -10.97
CA TYR A 8 -2.66 10.96 -11.93
C TYR A 8 -2.67 9.43 -11.69
N GLY A 9 -1.51 8.84 -11.45
CA GLY A 9 -1.39 7.39 -11.16
C GLY A 9 -2.14 6.99 -9.88
N LEU A 10 -2.01 7.78 -8.82
CA LEU A 10 -2.71 7.56 -7.55
C LEU A 10 -4.23 7.70 -7.72
N TRP A 11 -4.67 8.73 -8.45
CA TRP A 11 -6.08 8.93 -8.77
C TRP A 11 -6.66 7.74 -9.56
N PHE A 12 -6.00 7.33 -10.64
CA PHE A 12 -6.46 6.22 -11.47
C PHE A 12 -6.50 4.91 -10.68
N SER A 13 -5.44 4.62 -9.92
CA SER A 13 -5.39 3.44 -9.05
C SER A 13 -6.55 3.43 -8.04
N ARG A 14 -6.86 4.57 -7.42
CA ARG A 14 -8.00 4.69 -6.51
C ARG A 14 -9.32 4.47 -7.25
N SER A 15 -9.55 5.13 -8.38
CA SER A 15 -10.79 5.00 -9.14
C SER A 15 -11.03 3.58 -9.67
N PHE A 16 -9.97 2.87 -10.06
CA PHE A 16 -10.09 1.55 -10.67
C PHE A 16 -10.09 0.42 -9.63
N VAL A 17 -9.10 0.38 -8.73
CA VAL A 17 -8.90 -0.74 -7.80
C VAL A 17 -9.91 -0.69 -6.64
N ASP A 18 -10.31 0.51 -6.19
CA ASP A 18 -11.23 0.65 -5.06
C ASP A 18 -12.71 0.56 -5.47
N ALA A 19 -13.03 0.60 -6.77
CA ALA A 19 -14.41 0.55 -7.27
C ALA A 19 -15.21 -0.67 -6.76
N PRO A 20 -14.76 -1.94 -6.95
CA PRO A 20 -15.51 -3.10 -6.49
C PRO A 20 -15.64 -3.15 -4.96
N GLU A 21 -14.62 -2.69 -4.24
CA GLU A 21 -14.63 -2.68 -2.77
C GLU A 21 -15.58 -1.62 -2.21
N THR A 22 -15.67 -0.47 -2.87
CA THR A 22 -16.59 0.60 -2.49
C THR A 22 -18.04 0.14 -2.63
N VAL A 23 -18.39 -0.48 -3.75
CA VAL A 23 -19.74 -1.05 -3.97
C VAL A 23 -20.04 -2.12 -2.92
N SER A 24 -19.15 -3.10 -2.75
CA SER A 24 -19.36 -4.18 -1.77
C SER A 24 -19.52 -3.66 -0.34
N HIS A 25 -18.74 -2.64 0.03
CA HIS A 25 -18.83 -2.02 1.35
C HIS A 25 -20.15 -1.24 1.55
N GLN A 26 -20.62 -0.53 0.53
CA GLN A 26 -21.89 0.21 0.59
C GLN A 26 -23.08 -0.74 0.77
N GLU A 27 -23.10 -1.87 0.07
CA GLU A 27 -24.19 -2.85 0.13
C GLU A 27 -24.20 -3.66 1.43
N SER A 28 -23.05 -4.18 1.85
CA SER A 28 -22.98 -5.22 2.88
C SER A 28 -22.28 -4.80 4.19
N ARG A 29 -21.64 -3.63 4.19
CA ARG A 29 -20.73 -3.17 5.25
C ARG A 29 -19.70 -4.25 5.64
N ASN A 30 -19.15 -4.91 4.63
CA ASN A 30 -18.20 -5.98 4.81
C ASN A 30 -16.86 -5.44 5.33
N VAL A 31 -16.41 -5.97 6.46
CA VAL A 31 -15.09 -5.62 7.04
C VAL A 31 -13.95 -5.94 6.07
N ARG A 32 -14.13 -6.95 5.21
CA ARG A 32 -13.15 -7.31 4.18
C ARG A 32 -12.94 -6.18 3.17
N SER A 33 -14.00 -5.50 2.77
CA SER A 33 -13.88 -4.38 1.84
C SER A 33 -13.18 -3.18 2.46
N LEU A 34 -13.42 -2.90 3.74
CA LEU A 34 -12.63 -1.89 4.48
C LEU A 34 -11.15 -2.27 4.58
N MET A 35 -10.85 -3.55 4.82
CA MET A 35 -9.47 -4.05 4.84
C MET A 35 -8.81 -3.86 3.47
N ASN A 36 -9.51 -4.17 2.38
CA ASN A 36 -8.99 -4.03 1.02
C ASN A 36 -8.75 -2.55 0.67
N LEU A 37 -9.72 -1.67 0.93
CA LEU A 37 -9.56 -0.21 0.73
C LEU A 37 -8.36 0.36 1.50
N HIS A 38 -8.17 -0.06 2.75
CA HIS A 38 -7.03 0.35 3.57
C HIS A 38 -5.71 -0.13 2.95
N ASN A 39 -5.59 -1.42 2.63
CA ASN A 39 -4.35 -1.97 2.06
C ASN A 39 -4.02 -1.38 0.68
N ASN A 40 -5.03 -1.07 -0.15
CA ASN A 40 -4.83 -0.38 -1.41
C ASN A 40 -4.24 1.02 -1.19
N GLU A 41 -4.73 1.75 -0.19
CA GLU A 41 -4.21 3.07 0.17
C GLU A 41 -2.79 3.01 0.73
N VAL A 42 -2.45 1.99 1.53
CA VAL A 42 -1.07 1.73 1.98
C VAL A 42 -0.14 1.56 0.78
N GLY A 43 -0.55 0.80 -0.24
CA GLY A 43 0.21 0.62 -1.48
C GLY A 43 0.45 1.93 -2.23
N ARG A 44 -0.60 2.75 -2.37
CA ARG A 44 -0.53 4.09 -3.00
C ARG A 44 0.42 5.02 -2.24
N LYS A 45 0.32 5.05 -0.91
CA LYS A 45 1.21 5.85 -0.05
C LYS A 45 2.66 5.38 -0.10
N ALA A 46 2.91 4.08 -0.23
CA ALA A 46 4.27 3.56 -0.39
C ALA A 46 4.95 4.11 -1.65
N VAL A 47 4.22 4.20 -2.77
CA VAL A 47 4.74 4.80 -4.02
C VAL A 47 5.05 6.28 -3.83
N GLU A 48 4.14 7.03 -3.23
CA GLU A 48 4.28 8.47 -2.99
C GLU A 48 5.43 8.79 -2.04
N ALA A 49 5.54 8.06 -0.92
CA ALA A 49 6.53 8.27 0.12
C ALA A 49 7.97 8.00 -0.36
N LEU A 50 8.13 7.07 -1.30
CA LEU A 50 9.42 6.67 -1.85
C LEU A 50 9.85 7.50 -3.07
N MET A 51 9.04 8.45 -3.52
CA MET A 51 9.46 9.38 -4.57
C MET A 51 10.68 10.19 -4.14
N SER A 52 11.62 10.37 -5.05
CA SER A 52 12.87 11.07 -4.78
C SER A 52 13.17 12.13 -5.83
N ARG A 53 13.93 13.15 -5.41
CA ARG A 53 14.46 14.17 -6.32
C ARG A 53 15.71 13.61 -7.01
N ARG A 54 15.63 13.45 -8.32
CA ARG A 54 16.77 13.07 -9.18
C ARG A 54 17.33 14.33 -9.84
N CYS A 55 18.64 14.39 -10.01
CA CYS A 55 19.31 15.55 -10.59
C CYS A 55 20.34 15.12 -11.64
N ARG A 56 20.50 15.92 -12.69
CA ARG A 56 21.56 15.77 -13.70
C ARG A 56 22.42 17.03 -13.74
N CYS A 57 23.72 16.86 -13.54
CA CYS A 57 24.72 17.91 -13.62
C CYS A 57 25.17 18.12 -15.06
N HIS A 58 25.40 19.37 -15.43
CA HIS A 58 25.80 19.76 -16.79
C HIS A 58 26.61 21.07 -16.79
N GLY A 59 27.35 21.34 -15.70
CA GLY A 59 28.36 22.39 -15.67
C GLY A 59 29.62 21.99 -16.43
N VAL A 60 30.53 22.96 -16.62
CA VAL A 60 31.82 22.75 -17.31
C VAL A 60 32.56 21.56 -16.72
N SER A 61 33.13 20.71 -17.58
CA SER A 61 33.83 19.48 -17.21
C SER A 61 33.00 18.50 -16.37
N GLY A 62 31.66 18.53 -16.49
CA GLY A 62 30.75 17.65 -15.74
C GLY A 62 30.47 18.11 -14.31
N SER A 63 30.88 19.33 -13.95
CA SER A 63 30.60 19.90 -12.64
C SER A 63 29.10 20.07 -12.37
N CYS A 64 28.71 20.04 -11.09
CA CYS A 64 27.32 20.25 -10.65
C CYS A 64 27.01 21.72 -10.33
N ALA A 65 27.87 22.67 -10.72
CA ALA A 65 27.62 24.11 -10.57
C ALA A 65 26.28 24.52 -11.20
N VAL A 66 25.93 23.89 -12.33
CA VAL A 66 24.59 23.93 -12.90
C VAL A 66 24.03 22.51 -12.95
N LYS A 67 22.82 22.32 -12.40
CA LYS A 67 22.12 21.04 -12.42
C LYS A 67 20.61 21.23 -12.56
N THR A 68 19.98 20.28 -13.23
CA THR A 68 18.52 20.24 -13.40
C THR A 68 17.99 19.05 -12.63
N CYS A 69 16.95 19.27 -11.82
CA CYS A 69 16.34 18.21 -11.01
C CYS A 69 14.85 18.02 -11.35
N TRP A 70 14.34 16.83 -11.08
CA TRP A 70 12.93 16.46 -11.22
C TRP A 70 12.55 15.43 -10.16
N ARG A 71 11.25 15.28 -9.88
CA ARG A 71 10.77 14.18 -9.03
C ARG A 71 10.58 12.93 -9.88
N GLY A 72 11.20 11.83 -9.46
CA GLY A 72 11.07 10.53 -10.10
C GLY A 72 10.47 9.49 -9.17
N LEU A 73 9.76 8.53 -9.75
CA LEU A 73 9.32 7.32 -9.07
C LEU A 73 10.54 6.51 -8.59
N PRO A 74 10.42 5.80 -7.46
CA PRO A 74 11.45 4.83 -7.03
C PRO A 74 11.56 3.66 -8.01
N ALA A 75 12.61 2.84 -7.87
CA ALA A 75 12.58 1.54 -8.52
C ALA A 75 11.45 0.71 -7.88
N PHE A 76 10.67 -0.02 -8.68
CA PHE A 76 9.53 -0.77 -8.13
C PHE A 76 9.95 -1.85 -7.13
N LYS A 77 11.20 -2.34 -7.22
CA LYS A 77 11.81 -3.22 -6.22
C LYS A 77 11.80 -2.60 -4.81
N ASP A 78 12.07 -1.30 -4.70
CA ASP A 78 12.12 -0.59 -3.42
C ASP A 78 10.72 -0.50 -2.80
N VAL A 79 9.70 -0.26 -3.63
CA VAL A 79 8.29 -0.30 -3.22
C VAL A 79 7.91 -1.71 -2.75
N GLY A 80 8.33 -2.74 -3.49
CA GLY A 80 8.12 -4.14 -3.13
C GLY A 80 8.75 -4.50 -1.79
N GLN A 81 9.99 -4.08 -1.54
CA GLN A 81 10.67 -4.31 -0.26
C GLN A 81 9.97 -3.58 0.88
N TYR A 82 9.61 -2.31 0.69
CA TYR A 82 8.87 -1.54 1.69
C TYR A 82 7.54 -2.21 2.09
N LEU A 83 6.78 -2.68 1.10
CA LEU A 83 5.52 -3.37 1.35
C LEU A 83 5.73 -4.78 1.94
N LYS A 84 6.83 -5.45 1.61
CA LYS A 84 7.22 -6.74 2.21
C LYS A 84 7.50 -6.59 3.70
N ASP A 85 8.19 -5.53 4.11
CA ASP A 85 8.45 -5.25 5.53
C ASP A 85 7.15 -4.94 6.28
N SER A 86 6.22 -4.19 5.65
CA SER A 86 4.88 -3.94 6.20
C SER A 86 4.05 -5.23 6.30
N TYR A 87 4.18 -6.13 5.33
CA TYR A 87 3.51 -7.44 5.33
C TYR A 87 3.96 -8.30 6.51
N GLU A 88 5.26 -8.35 6.80
CA GLU A 88 5.81 -9.12 7.92
C GLU A 88 5.34 -8.62 9.29
N ARG A 89 5.07 -7.32 9.39
CA ARG A 89 4.52 -6.67 10.60
C ARG A 89 3.01 -6.45 10.54
N SER A 90 2.31 -7.10 9.61
CA SER A 90 0.89 -6.81 9.35
C SER A 90 0.00 -7.05 10.57
N VAL A 91 -1.01 -6.18 10.71
CA VAL A 91 -1.86 -6.14 11.89
C VAL A 91 -3.13 -6.97 11.68
N ARG A 92 -3.39 -7.89 12.61
CA ARG A 92 -4.63 -8.68 12.60
C ARG A 92 -5.82 -7.87 13.10
N LEU A 93 -6.91 -7.89 12.34
CA LEU A 93 -8.14 -7.16 12.63
C LEU A 93 -9.15 -7.96 13.45
N ALA A 94 -9.95 -7.23 14.24
CA ALA A 94 -11.18 -7.76 14.85
C ALA A 94 -12.32 -7.77 13.80
N GLY A 95 -12.86 -8.94 13.49
CA GLY A 95 -13.94 -9.09 12.49
C GLY A 95 -15.31 -8.55 12.91
N ARG A 96 -15.46 -7.96 14.11
CA ARG A 96 -16.75 -7.50 14.65
C ARG A 96 -17.10 -6.07 14.25
N SER A 97 -16.11 -5.26 13.86
CA SER A 97 -16.32 -3.84 13.57
C SER A 97 -16.51 -3.58 12.08
N LYS A 98 -17.75 -3.29 11.68
CA LYS A 98 -18.14 -3.02 10.28
C LYS A 98 -17.92 -1.59 9.80
N ARG A 99 -17.56 -0.66 10.70
CA ARG A 99 -17.38 0.76 10.37
C ARG A 99 -15.94 1.25 10.48
N LYS A 100 -15.16 0.63 11.36
CA LYS A 100 -13.78 1.03 11.63
C LYS A 100 -12.91 -0.19 11.81
N LEU A 101 -11.73 -0.17 11.19
CA LEU A 101 -10.74 -1.20 11.41
C LEU A 101 -10.20 -1.09 12.85
N ARG A 102 -10.16 -2.21 13.57
CA ARG A 102 -9.61 -2.28 14.93
C ARG A 102 -8.69 -3.48 15.04
N ARG A 103 -7.60 -3.33 15.78
CA ARG A 103 -6.70 -4.44 16.12
C ARG A 103 -7.47 -5.53 16.88
N LYS A 104 -7.18 -6.79 16.58
CA LYS A 104 -7.79 -7.96 17.24
C LYS A 104 -7.38 -8.07 18.70
N GLU A 105 -6.14 -7.70 19.01
CA GLU A 105 -5.59 -7.71 20.35
C GLU A 105 -6.31 -6.67 21.23
N LYS A 106 -6.94 -7.09 22.34
CA LYS A 106 -7.76 -6.20 23.18
C LYS A 106 -6.96 -5.04 23.78
N SER A 107 -5.75 -5.32 24.27
CA SER A 107 -4.80 -4.34 24.81
C SER A 107 -4.49 -3.21 23.81
N LYS A 108 -4.42 -3.54 22.51
CA LYS A 108 -4.08 -2.59 21.43
C LYS A 108 -5.29 -2.14 20.60
N SER A 109 -6.51 -2.45 21.03
CA SER A 109 -7.73 -2.17 20.25
C SER A 109 -8.07 -0.67 20.16
N LEU A 110 -7.55 0.12 21.11
CA LEU A 110 -7.66 1.59 21.11
C LEU A 110 -6.59 2.28 20.26
N ILE A 111 -5.46 1.61 20.01
CA ILE A 111 -4.40 2.15 19.15
C ILE A 111 -4.95 2.19 17.71
N PRO A 112 -4.89 3.33 17.01
CA PRO A 112 -5.29 3.43 15.60
C PRO A 112 -4.36 2.65 14.68
N ILE A 113 -4.90 2.12 13.59
CA ILE A 113 -4.09 1.51 12.52
C ILE A 113 -3.44 2.65 11.74
N SER A 114 -2.13 2.55 11.57
CA SER A 114 -1.35 3.55 10.84
C SER A 114 -1.53 3.39 9.33
N ASN A 115 -1.25 4.46 8.60
CA ASN A 115 -1.42 4.55 7.15
C ASN A 115 -0.34 3.81 6.35
N ASP A 116 0.67 3.25 7.02
CA ASP A 116 1.77 2.46 6.48
C ASP A 116 1.72 0.98 6.93
N GLU A 117 0.75 0.61 7.78
CA GLU A 117 0.54 -0.76 8.26
C GLU A 117 -0.43 -1.50 7.35
N LEU A 118 0.00 -2.65 6.80
CA LEU A 118 -0.91 -3.61 6.18
C LEU A 118 -1.75 -4.34 7.24
N VAL A 119 -2.98 -4.69 6.88
CA VAL A 119 -3.94 -5.32 7.79
C VAL A 119 -4.59 -6.56 7.21
N HIS A 120 -4.93 -7.54 8.06
CA HIS A 120 -5.54 -8.81 7.65
C HIS A 120 -6.60 -9.34 8.63
N LEU A 121 -7.60 -10.06 8.12
CA LEU A 121 -8.67 -10.65 8.95
C LEU A 121 -8.32 -12.06 9.47
N SER A 122 -7.75 -12.89 8.60
CA SER A 122 -7.55 -14.32 8.82
C SER A 122 -6.06 -14.66 8.75
N LYS A 123 -5.66 -15.67 9.53
CA LYS A 123 -4.31 -16.23 9.41
C LYS A 123 -4.16 -16.91 8.05
N SER A 124 -2.96 -16.83 7.49
CA SER A 124 -2.61 -17.57 6.29
C SER A 124 -2.72 -19.09 6.52
N PRO A 125 -3.15 -19.85 5.51
CA PRO A 125 -3.08 -21.32 5.57
C PRO A 125 -1.66 -21.85 5.58
N ASN A 126 -1.53 -23.16 5.80
CA ASN A 126 -0.33 -23.88 5.42
C ASN A 126 -0.28 -24.01 3.88
N TYR A 127 0.80 -23.53 3.27
CA TYR A 127 1.02 -23.57 1.82
C TYR A 127 1.83 -24.80 1.36
N CYS A 128 2.31 -25.64 2.28
CA CYS A 128 3.10 -26.82 1.92
C CYS A 128 2.25 -27.98 1.35
N GLY A 129 0.97 -28.06 1.70
CA GLY A 129 0.08 -29.11 1.24
C GLY A 129 -0.85 -28.62 0.14
N HIS A 130 -0.91 -29.38 -0.96
CA HIS A 130 -1.83 -29.14 -2.07
C HIS A 130 -3.28 -28.99 -1.56
N ASN A 131 -3.94 -27.91 -1.94
CA ASN A 131 -5.34 -27.65 -1.58
C ASN A 131 -6.05 -26.83 -2.68
N PRO A 132 -6.71 -27.50 -3.65
CA PRO A 132 -7.29 -26.84 -4.81
C PRO A 132 -8.49 -25.95 -4.43
N LYS A 133 -9.24 -26.30 -3.37
CA LYS A 133 -10.34 -25.46 -2.85
C LYS A 133 -9.88 -24.09 -2.37
N ARG A 134 -8.61 -23.95 -2.01
CA ARG A 134 -7.98 -22.70 -1.55
C ARG A 134 -6.98 -22.13 -2.56
N GLY A 135 -6.84 -22.75 -3.74
CA GLY A 135 -5.87 -22.35 -4.76
C GLY A 135 -4.40 -22.59 -4.35
N ILE A 136 -4.15 -23.55 -3.46
CA ILE A 136 -2.78 -23.93 -3.07
C ILE A 136 -2.36 -25.10 -3.96
N LEU A 137 -1.28 -24.90 -4.72
CA LEU A 137 -0.75 -25.84 -5.71
C LEU A 137 0.11 -26.93 -5.06
#